data_AF-A0AAC9SYI4-F1
#
_entry.id   AF-A0AAC9SYI4-F1
#
_cell.length_a   1.000
_cell.length_b   1.000
_cell.length_c   1.000
_cell.angle_alpha   90.00
_cell.angle_beta   90.00
_cell.angle_gamma   90.00
#
_symmetry.space_group_name_H-M   'P 1'
#
loop_
_entity.id
_entity.type
_entity.pdbx_description
1 polymer ?
#
loop_
_entity_poly.entity_id
_entity_poly.type
_entity_poly.pdbx_seq_one_letter_code
_entity_poly.pdbx_strand_id
1 'polypeptide(L)'
;MSEDEANMPVVDAVKASSNEISKVRVVPAIDGLAKFLNVSVAMTGEQVTAAQIDAMLAAATSVIPEENQRINFSVRRSDGRERLSIVEQAQELGVPEFYVHSDYTLAIPLEWLESKYGTAP
;
A
#
# COMPACT_ATOMS: atom_id res chain seq x y z
N MET A 1 7.07 23.47 0.74
CA MET A 1 7.05 22.07 0.27
C MET A 1 5.62 21.60 0.38
N SER A 2 4.96 21.43 -0.76
CA SER A 2 3.62 20.84 -0.82
C SER A 2 3.70 19.39 -0.31
N GLU A 3 2.67 18.91 0.39
CA GLU A 3 2.59 17.52 0.92
C GLU A 3 2.83 16.44 -0.16
N ASP A 4 2.72 16.81 -1.43
CA ASP A 4 3.05 15.99 -2.59
C ASP A 4 4.54 15.59 -2.65
N GLU A 5 5.49 16.45 -2.25
CA GLU A 5 6.94 16.18 -2.41
C GLU A 5 7.47 15.14 -1.41
N ALA A 6 6.98 15.14 -0.16
CA ALA A 6 7.49 14.27 0.90
C ALA A 6 7.15 12.78 0.67
N ASN A 7 6.08 12.51 -0.09
CA ASN A 7 5.61 11.15 -0.35
C ASN A 7 5.97 10.65 -1.77
N MET A 8 6.66 11.47 -2.57
CA MET A 8 7.14 11.07 -3.90
C MET A 8 7.95 9.77 -3.89
N PRO A 9 8.85 9.50 -2.93
CA PRO A 9 9.60 8.25 -2.90
C PRO A 9 8.69 7.01 -2.85
N VAL A 10 7.64 7.04 -2.02
CA VAL A 10 6.65 5.95 -1.91
C VAL A 10 5.85 5.81 -3.20
N VAL A 11 5.42 6.94 -3.78
CA VAL A 11 4.71 6.97 -5.07
C VAL A 11 5.54 6.33 -6.17
N ASP A 12 6.80 6.73 -6.30
CA ASP A 12 7.70 6.29 -7.36
C ASP A 12 8.08 4.82 -7.20
N ALA A 13 8.39 4.38 -5.98
CA ALA A 13 8.71 2.98 -5.69
C ALA A 13 7.54 2.05 -6.02
N VAL A 14 6.33 2.37 -5.53
CA VAL A 14 5.14 1.56 -5.80
C VAL A 14 4.80 1.58 -7.29
N LYS A 15 4.90 2.73 -7.97
CA LYS A 15 4.63 2.81 -9.40
C LYS A 15 5.63 2.00 -10.23
N ALA A 16 6.89 1.91 -9.81
CA ALA A 16 7.91 1.11 -10.47
C ALA A 16 7.72 -0.41 -10.29
N SER A 17 6.89 -0.86 -9.35
CA SER A 17 6.70 -2.29 -9.07
C SER A 17 5.84 -3.01 -10.13
N SER A 18 5.07 -2.29 -10.94
CA SER A 18 4.25 -2.88 -12.01
C SER A 18 3.86 -1.88 -13.10
N ASN A 19 3.97 -2.29 -14.36
CA ASN A 19 3.52 -1.52 -15.53
C ASN A 19 1.98 -1.40 -15.63
N GLU A 20 1.24 -2.21 -14.86
CA GLU A 20 -0.23 -2.14 -14.81
C GLU A 20 -0.73 -1.02 -13.89
N ILE A 21 0.17 -0.35 -13.16
CA ILE A 21 -0.20 0.74 -12.27
C ILE A 21 -0.39 2.02 -13.10
N SER A 22 -1.63 2.48 -13.20
CA SER A 22 -1.95 3.74 -13.89
C SER A 22 -1.69 4.96 -13.00
N LYS A 23 -1.91 4.82 -11.69
CA LYS A 23 -1.77 5.91 -10.73
C LYS A 23 -1.51 5.40 -9.33
N VAL A 24 -0.63 6.08 -8.59
CA VAL A 24 -0.46 5.88 -7.14
C VAL A 24 -0.82 7.20 -6.45
N ARG A 25 -1.52 7.11 -5.33
CA ARG A 25 -1.79 8.24 -4.44
C ARG A 25 -1.42 7.85 -3.03
N VAL A 26 -0.55 8.64 -2.41
CA VAL A 26 -0.14 8.47 -1.01
C VAL A 26 -0.61 9.69 -0.24
N VAL A 27 -1.33 9.47 0.85
CA VAL A 27 -1.85 10.56 1.70
C VAL A 27 -1.50 10.25 3.16
N PRO A 28 -0.71 11.11 3.83
CA PRO A 28 -0.48 10.97 5.26
C PRO A 28 -1.77 11.22 6.02
N ALA A 29 -1.99 10.44 7.08
CA ALA A 29 -3.14 10.57 7.95
C ALA A 29 -2.76 10.29 9.40
N ILE A 30 -3.61 10.76 10.30
CA ILE A 30 -3.42 10.63 11.75
C ILE A 30 -4.72 10.08 12.34
N ASP A 31 -4.60 9.08 13.19
CA ASP A 31 -5.69 8.45 13.93
C ASP A 31 -5.27 8.42 15.40
N GLY A 32 -5.84 9.34 16.18
CA GLY A 32 -5.36 9.65 17.52
C GLY A 32 -3.91 10.14 17.52
N LEU A 33 -3.01 9.32 18.06
CA LEU A 33 -1.56 9.58 18.10
C LEU A 33 -0.77 8.82 17.02
N ALA A 34 -1.43 7.92 16.28
CA ALA A 34 -0.77 7.10 15.26
C ALA A 34 -0.73 7.82 13.92
N LYS A 35 0.47 7.97 13.34
CA LYS A 35 0.68 8.41 11.97
C LYS A 35 0.68 7.23 11.02
N PHE A 36 0.06 7.37 9.87
CA PHE A 36 0.04 6.33 8.85
C PHE A 36 -0.11 6.90 7.45
N LEU A 37 0.23 6.08 6.45
CA LEU A 37 0.07 6.43 5.04
C LEU A 37 -1.14 5.70 4.46
N ASN A 38 -2.06 6.43 3.84
CA ASN A 38 -3.05 5.82 2.96
C ASN A 38 -2.45 5.70 1.56
N VAL A 39 -2.21 4.47 1.10
CA VAL A 39 -1.70 4.15 -0.22
C VAL A 39 -2.85 3.63 -1.07
N SER A 40 -3.23 4.38 -2.09
CA SER A 40 -4.24 3.99 -3.06
C SER A 40 -3.58 3.79 -4.42
N VAL A 41 -3.68 2.59 -4.95
CA VAL A 41 -3.13 2.22 -6.26
C VAL A 41 -4.28 2.01 -7.24
N ALA A 42 -4.20 2.64 -8.41
CA ALA A 42 -5.10 2.40 -9.53
C ALA A 42 -4.40 1.51 -10.54
N MET A 43 -5.04 0.40 -10.92
CA MET A 43 -4.50 -0.59 -11.85
C MET A 43 -5.35 -0.69 -13.12
N THR A 44 -4.70 -0.92 -14.26
CA THR A 44 -5.38 -1.13 -15.55
C THR A 44 -5.99 -2.52 -15.69
N GLY A 45 -5.47 -3.50 -14.94
CA GLY A 45 -6.03 -4.85 -14.86
C GLY A 45 -7.41 -4.89 -14.18
N GLU A 46 -8.23 -5.85 -14.57
CA GLU A 46 -9.56 -6.06 -13.98
C GLU A 46 -9.51 -6.83 -12.65
N GLN A 47 -8.39 -7.51 -12.38
CA GLN A 47 -8.15 -8.29 -11.18
C GLN A 47 -6.75 -7.93 -10.64
N VAL A 48 -6.57 -8.14 -9.34
CA VAL A 48 -5.29 -7.96 -8.65
C VAL A 48 -4.87 -9.30 -8.06
N THR A 49 -3.60 -9.64 -8.27
CA THR A 49 -3.01 -10.89 -7.78
C THR A 49 -2.25 -10.67 -6.47
N ALA A 50 -2.08 -11.73 -5.68
CA ALA A 50 -1.25 -11.70 -4.49
C ALA A 50 0.19 -11.24 -4.81
N ALA A 51 0.78 -11.74 -5.89
CA ALA A 51 2.12 -11.34 -6.34
C ALA A 51 2.25 -9.84 -6.63
N GLN A 52 1.21 -9.22 -7.21
CA GLN A 52 1.20 -7.78 -7.45
C GLN A 52 1.14 -6.98 -6.14
N ILE A 53 0.31 -7.42 -5.18
CA ILE A 53 0.24 -6.80 -3.86
C ILE A 53 1.58 -6.95 -3.13
N ASP A 54 2.18 -8.14 -3.14
CA ASP A 54 3.47 -8.40 -2.53
C ASP A 54 4.55 -7.46 -3.07
N ALA A 55 4.65 -7.33 -4.40
CA ALA A 55 5.60 -6.43 -5.05
C ALA A 55 5.37 -4.95 -4.67
N MET A 56 4.12 -4.50 -4.58
CA MET A 56 3.77 -3.14 -4.17
C MET A 56 4.13 -2.88 -2.70
N LEU A 57 3.86 -3.84 -1.82
CA LEU A 57 4.18 -3.73 -0.40
C LEU A 57 5.69 -3.76 -0.14
N ALA A 58 6.42 -4.65 -0.81
CA ALA A 58 7.88 -4.70 -0.76
C ALA A 58 8.49 -3.37 -1.22
N ALA A 59 8.01 -2.83 -2.34
CA ALA A 59 8.48 -1.54 -2.87
C ALA A 59 8.18 -0.39 -1.89
N ALA A 60 6.96 -0.32 -1.33
CA ALA A 60 6.62 0.69 -0.34
C ALA A 60 7.50 0.60 0.91
N THR A 61 7.72 -0.60 1.44
CA THR A 61 8.52 -0.84 2.67
C THR A 61 9.92 -0.23 2.59
N SER A 62 10.53 -0.23 1.40
CA SER A 62 11.88 0.30 1.20
C SER A 62 12.01 1.83 1.33
N VAL A 63 10.90 2.56 1.41
CA VAL A 63 10.89 4.03 1.34
C VAL A 63 9.88 4.69 2.29
N ILE A 64 9.19 3.91 3.14
CA ILE A 64 8.26 4.48 4.11
C ILE A 64 9.02 5.23 5.20
N PRO A 65 8.62 6.46 5.54
CA PRO A 65 9.20 7.19 6.65
C PRO A 65 8.94 6.48 7.99
N GLU A 66 9.98 6.34 8.82
CA GLU A 66 9.95 5.63 10.12
C GLU A 66 8.91 6.17 11.11
N GLU A 67 8.48 7.43 10.97
CA GLU A 67 7.45 8.01 11.84
C GLU A 67 6.06 7.40 11.65
N ASN A 68 5.84 6.61 10.59
CA ASN A 68 4.58 5.95 10.30
C ASN A 68 4.49 4.58 10.98
N GLN A 69 3.37 4.30 11.62
CA GLN A 69 3.15 3.04 12.34
C GLN A 69 2.51 1.96 11.45
N ARG A 70 1.81 2.37 10.38
CA ARG A 70 1.12 1.47 9.44
C ARG A 70 0.91 2.09 8.06
N ILE A 71 0.54 1.26 7.10
CA ILE A 71 -0.02 1.64 5.80
C ILE A 71 -1.47 1.16 5.72
N ASN A 72 -2.36 2.00 5.22
CA ASN A 72 -3.66 1.58 4.71
C ASN A 72 -3.57 1.45 3.18
N PHE A 73 -3.47 0.22 2.70
CA PHE A 73 -3.31 -0.12 1.30
C PHE A 73 -4.64 -0.47 0.64
N SER A 74 -4.94 0.13 -0.52
CA SER A 74 -6.15 -0.17 -1.30
C SER A 74 -5.88 -0.13 -2.80
N VAL A 75 -6.60 -0.97 -3.54
CA VAL A 75 -6.48 -1.07 -5.00
C VAL A 75 -7.79 -0.66 -5.66
N ARG A 76 -7.69 0.06 -6.77
CA ARG A 76 -8.82 0.54 -7.58
C ARG A 76 -8.59 0.21 -9.04
N ARG A 77 -9.67 0.19 -9.81
CA ARG A 77 -9.58 0.24 -11.28
C ARG A 77 -8.94 1.54 -11.75
N SER A 78 -8.38 1.52 -12.95
CA SER A 78 -7.67 2.65 -13.56
C SER A 78 -8.57 3.87 -13.78
N ASP A 79 -9.89 3.68 -13.88
CA ASP A 79 -10.88 4.76 -13.95
C ASP A 79 -11.13 5.44 -12.59
N GLY A 80 -10.59 4.87 -11.51
CA GLY A 80 -10.69 5.35 -10.13
C GLY A 80 -12.05 5.17 -9.47
N ARG A 81 -13.03 4.55 -10.16
CA ARG A 81 -14.43 4.46 -9.72
C ARG A 81 -14.70 3.23 -8.87
N GLU A 82 -14.05 2.12 -9.19
CA GLU A 82 -14.27 0.83 -8.54
C GLU A 82 -13.08 0.45 -7.66
N ARG A 83 -13.36 0.05 -6.42
CA ARG A 83 -12.36 -0.58 -5.54
C ARG A 83 -12.35 -2.08 -5.82
N LEU A 84 -11.16 -2.65 -5.94
CA LEU A 84 -10.99 -4.08 -6.14
C LEU A 84 -10.89 -4.76 -4.77
N SER A 85 -11.60 -5.87 -4.58
CA SER A 85 -11.43 -6.70 -3.39
C SER A 85 -10.01 -7.26 -3.37
N ILE A 86 -9.39 -7.26 -2.19
CA ILE A 86 -8.01 -7.70 -1.98
C ILE A 86 -7.86 -8.69 -0.82
N VAL A 87 -8.97 -9.16 -0.22
CA VAL A 87 -8.96 -10.04 0.96
C VAL A 87 -8.30 -11.38 0.66
N GLU A 88 -8.72 -12.04 -0.42
CA GLU A 88 -8.20 -13.36 -0.79
C GLU A 88 -6.70 -13.29 -1.04
N GLN A 89 -6.25 -12.23 -1.74
CA GLN A 89 -4.84 -11.99 -2.01
C GLN A 89 -4.07 -11.68 -0.73
N ALA A 90 -4.63 -10.89 0.19
CA ALA A 90 -4.02 -10.61 1.48
C ALA A 90 -3.86 -11.87 2.34
N GLN A 91 -4.87 -12.74 2.35
CA GLN A 91 -4.83 -14.03 3.03
C GLN A 91 -3.75 -14.94 2.42
N GLU A 92 -3.64 -15.00 1.09
CA GLU A 92 -2.59 -15.75 0.38
C GLU A 92 -1.18 -15.25 0.75
N LEU A 93 -1.01 -13.94 0.94
CA LEU A 93 0.23 -13.32 1.40
C LEU A 93 0.53 -13.50 2.89
N GLY A 94 -0.37 -14.14 3.63
CA GLY A 94 -0.27 -14.32 5.07
C GLY A 94 -0.46 -13.01 5.85
N VAL A 95 -1.13 -12.00 5.29
CA VAL A 95 -1.51 -10.78 6.01
C VAL A 95 -2.57 -11.16 7.05
N PRO A 96 -2.33 -10.92 8.35
CA PRO A 96 -3.28 -11.30 9.38
C PRO A 96 -4.66 -10.63 9.23
N GLU A 97 -5.73 -11.36 9.58
CA GLU A 97 -7.12 -10.94 9.35
C GLU A 97 -7.49 -9.62 10.05
N PHE A 98 -6.91 -9.36 11.23
CA PHE A 98 -7.14 -8.10 11.97
C PHE A 98 -6.55 -6.86 11.27
N TYR A 99 -5.73 -7.06 10.24
CA TYR A 99 -5.23 -6.02 9.35
C TYR A 99 -6.05 -5.89 8.06
N VAL A 100 -7.04 -6.75 7.83
CA VAL A 100 -8.00 -6.59 6.74
C VAL A 100 -9.18 -5.77 7.28
N HIS A 101 -9.10 -4.45 7.15
CA HIS A 101 -10.11 -3.54 7.72
C HIS A 101 -11.45 -3.59 6.96
N SER A 102 -11.41 -3.98 5.68
CA SER A 102 -12.57 -4.20 4.82
C SER A 102 -12.14 -5.01 3.60
N ASP A 103 -13.10 -5.42 2.77
CA ASP A 103 -12.80 -6.18 1.55
C ASP A 103 -11.80 -5.48 0.60
N TYR A 104 -11.65 -4.16 0.74
CA TYR A 104 -10.93 -3.30 -0.20
C TYR A 104 -9.70 -2.60 0.42
N THR A 105 -9.42 -2.80 1.71
CA THR A 105 -8.38 -2.04 2.40
C THR A 105 -7.66 -2.88 3.45
N LEU A 106 -6.34 -2.92 3.32
CA LEU A 106 -5.43 -3.57 4.24
C LEU A 106 -4.75 -2.52 5.12
N ALA A 107 -4.96 -2.57 6.43
CA ALA A 107 -4.27 -1.77 7.43
C ALA A 107 -3.05 -2.55 7.95
N ILE A 108 -1.91 -2.41 7.29
CA ILE A 108 -0.71 -3.24 7.50
C ILE A 108 0.28 -2.46 8.38
N PRO A 109 0.70 -2.98 9.55
CA PRO A 109 1.71 -2.35 10.38
C PRO A 109 3.06 -2.31 9.68
N LEU A 110 3.83 -1.27 9.98
CA LEU A 110 5.19 -1.17 9.49
C LEU A 110 6.06 -2.33 10.03
N GLU A 111 5.90 -2.71 11.29
CA GLU A 111 6.62 -3.84 11.91
C GLU A 111 6.44 -5.18 11.15
N TRP A 112 5.25 -5.44 10.61
CA TRP A 112 5.00 -6.67 9.83
C TRP A 112 5.67 -6.60 8.47
N LEU A 113 5.62 -5.43 7.83
CA LEU A 113 6.30 -5.18 6.55
C LEU A 113 7.81 -5.34 6.70
N GLU A 114 8.39 -4.74 7.74
CA GLU A 114 9.81 -4.85 8.06
C GLU A 114 10.20 -6.28 8.41
N SER A 115 9.36 -7.01 9.15
CA SER A 115 9.60 -8.43 9.43
C SER A 115 9.57 -9.29 8.17
N LYS A 116 8.80 -8.91 7.13
CA LYS A 116 8.65 -9.68 5.89
C LYS A 116 9.68 -9.32 4.83
N TYR A 117 9.99 -8.04 4.66
CA TYR A 117 10.83 -7.52 3.57
C TYR A 117 12.16 -6.91 4.05
N GLY A 118 12.36 -6.76 5.35
CA GLY A 118 13.47 -6.01 5.94
C GLY A 118 13.20 -4.51 6.00
N THR A 119 14.02 -3.79 6.78
CA THR A 119 14.11 -2.33 6.72
C THR A 119 15.02 -1.91 5.57
N ALA A 120 14.75 -0.77 4.97
CA ALA A 120 15.75 -0.12 4.12
C ALA A 120 17.02 0.20 4.95
N PRO A 121 18.23 0.11 4.35
CA PRO A 121 19.49 0.42 5.01
C PRO A 121 19.67 1.92 5.31
#